data_AF-A0A940KJ16-F1
#
_entry.id   AF-A0A940KJ16-F1
#
_cell.length_a   1.000
_cell.length_b   1.000
_cell.length_c   1.000
_cell.angle_alpha   90.00
_cell.angle_beta   90.00
_cell.angle_gamma   90.00
#
_symmetry.space_group_name_H-M   'P 1'
#
loop_
_entity.id
_entity.type
_entity.pdbx_description
1 polymer ?
#
loop_
_entity_poly.entity_id
_entity_poly.type
_entity_poly.pdbx_seq_one_letter_code
_entity_poly.pdbx_strand_id
1 'polypeptide(L)'
;MGIFKKLFRKSSTPVPQKIEKDKVPVYPMIKDARWKGTPYAMHYPFVQLGEALELAIVFAQDAGDKFEYLTKDDMLNEEINKNFHNWQENINHYPFEIEIAEDLRNRVIFASGQDHSAEKILSAAFLAEACKVLNTDKLIISIPRRRCLMITSYHEDFLMLETFFHLHFIAYREEEYGNEVITEMVFVADKDKVQYAAPLGFRINMYEKDGQRKLVYSTMDDLFDQNDQINFQSIIEKNKIPIQLPG
;
A
#
# COMPACT_ATOMS: atom_id res chain seq x y z
N MET A 1 -35.85 -54.98 -9.42
CA MET A 1 -35.71 -54.29 -8.12
C MET A 1 -34.21 -54.17 -7.85
N GLY A 2 -33.49 -53.06 -7.88
CA GLY A 2 -33.82 -51.64 -7.73
C GLY A 2 -32.89 -51.01 -6.68
N ILE A 3 -31.56 -51.11 -6.84
CA ILE A 3 -30.56 -50.67 -5.83
C ILE A 3 -29.45 -49.78 -6.44
N PHE A 4 -29.74 -48.92 -7.42
CA PHE A 4 -28.77 -47.93 -7.93
C PHE A 4 -29.42 -46.57 -8.23
N LYS A 5 -30.08 -45.97 -7.23
CA LYS A 5 -30.51 -44.56 -7.29
C LYS A 5 -30.22 -43.87 -5.97
N LYS A 6 -28.96 -43.54 -5.70
CA LYS A 6 -28.54 -42.53 -4.71
C LYS A 6 -27.01 -42.41 -4.74
N LEU A 7 -26.47 -41.55 -5.61
CA LEU A 7 -25.16 -40.89 -5.40
C LEU A 7 -24.78 -39.87 -6.49
N PHE A 8 -25.76 -39.29 -7.19
CA PHE A 8 -25.56 -38.06 -7.97
C PHE A 8 -26.41 -36.95 -7.38
N ARG A 9 -26.03 -36.48 -6.18
CA ARG A 9 -26.45 -35.17 -5.70
C ARG A 9 -25.54 -34.17 -6.41
N LYS A 10 -26.01 -33.57 -7.50
CA LYS A 10 -25.38 -32.39 -8.09
C LYS A 10 -25.16 -31.40 -6.94
N SER A 11 -23.90 -31.16 -6.57
CA SER A 11 -23.55 -30.01 -5.75
C SER A 11 -23.94 -28.79 -6.58
N SER A 12 -25.06 -28.17 -6.25
CA SER A 12 -25.37 -26.83 -6.74
C SER A 12 -24.24 -25.95 -6.25
N THR A 13 -23.33 -25.56 -7.14
CA THR A 13 -22.38 -24.50 -6.88
C THR A 13 -23.21 -23.31 -6.40
N PRO A 14 -23.04 -22.84 -5.16
CA PRO A 14 -23.82 -21.71 -4.69
C PRO A 14 -23.58 -20.55 -5.66
N VAL A 15 -24.66 -20.03 -6.24
CA VAL A 15 -24.60 -18.81 -7.06
C VAL A 15 -24.01 -17.74 -6.14
N PRO A 16 -22.89 -17.10 -6.49
CA PRO A 16 -22.31 -16.07 -5.64
C PRO A 16 -23.38 -14.98 -5.46
N GLN A 17 -23.84 -14.80 -4.22
CA GLN A 17 -24.71 -13.68 -3.87
C GLN A 17 -23.95 -12.39 -4.15
N LYS A 18 -24.53 -11.58 -5.04
CA LYS A 18 -24.07 -10.25 -5.40
C LYS A 18 -24.19 -9.32 -4.20
N ILE A 19 -23.22 -8.45 -4.00
CA ILE A 19 -23.26 -7.43 -2.94
C ILE A 19 -24.38 -6.42 -3.27
N GLU A 20 -25.18 -6.07 -2.26
CA GLU A 20 -26.09 -4.92 -2.33
C GLU A 20 -25.27 -3.63 -2.21
N LYS A 21 -24.68 -3.25 -3.34
CA LYS A 21 -23.69 -2.18 -3.49
C LYS A 21 -24.10 -0.86 -2.79
N ASP A 22 -25.36 -0.48 -2.88
CA ASP A 22 -25.93 0.74 -2.27
C ASP A 22 -25.90 0.75 -0.73
N LYS A 23 -25.72 -0.40 -0.07
CA LYS A 23 -25.80 -0.54 1.40
C LYS A 23 -24.47 -0.82 2.09
N VAL A 24 -23.39 -0.92 1.33
CA VAL A 24 -22.09 -1.38 1.81
C VAL A 24 -21.05 -0.28 1.63
N PRO A 25 -20.22 0.03 2.64
CA PRO A 25 -19.25 1.11 2.54
C PRO A 25 -18.27 0.92 1.39
N VAL A 26 -17.91 2.04 0.77
CA VAL A 26 -16.90 2.11 -0.28
C VAL A 26 -15.55 2.43 0.35
N TYR A 27 -14.54 1.64 0.02
CA TYR A 27 -13.16 1.88 0.43
C TYR A 27 -12.23 1.99 -0.78
N PRO A 28 -11.18 2.82 -0.68
CA PRO A 28 -10.14 2.85 -1.69
C PRO A 28 -9.32 1.55 -1.63
N MET A 29 -8.71 1.21 -2.76
CA MET A 29 -7.68 0.20 -2.92
C MET A 29 -6.60 0.73 -3.85
N ILE A 30 -5.34 0.67 -3.44
CA ILE A 30 -4.22 1.10 -4.28
C ILE A 30 -3.79 -0.10 -5.12
N LYS A 31 -3.68 0.13 -6.44
CA LYS A 31 -3.31 -0.89 -7.42
C LYS A 31 -2.15 -0.42 -8.27
N ASP A 32 -1.28 -1.36 -8.59
CA ASP A 32 -0.36 -1.24 -9.71
C ASP A 32 -1.16 -1.00 -11.00
N ALA A 33 -0.72 -0.06 -11.84
CA ALA A 33 -1.41 0.30 -13.07
C ALA A 33 -1.60 -0.89 -14.04
N ARG A 34 -0.71 -1.89 -13.96
CA ARG A 34 -0.75 -3.12 -14.77
C ARG A 34 -1.80 -4.11 -14.26
N TRP A 35 -2.51 -3.81 -13.17
CA TRP A 35 -3.63 -4.61 -12.71
C TRP A 35 -4.67 -4.75 -13.82
N LYS A 36 -4.98 -5.99 -14.21
CA LYS A 36 -5.88 -6.29 -15.35
C LYS A 36 -7.29 -5.74 -15.19
N GLY A 37 -7.70 -5.41 -13.95
CA GLY A 37 -9.00 -4.84 -13.63
C GLY A 37 -9.12 -3.34 -13.88
N THR A 38 -8.01 -2.60 -14.01
CA THR A 38 -8.00 -1.13 -14.14
C THR A 38 -8.90 -0.59 -15.25
N PRO A 39 -8.98 -1.18 -16.46
CA PRO A 39 -9.86 -0.68 -17.52
C PRO A 39 -11.36 -0.79 -17.21
N TYR A 40 -11.75 -1.68 -16.28
CA TYR A 40 -13.14 -2.00 -15.96
C TYR A 40 -13.60 -1.34 -14.66
N ALA A 41 -12.67 -1.11 -13.72
CA ALA A 41 -12.95 -0.46 -12.45
C ALA A 41 -13.00 1.07 -12.59
N MET A 42 -13.86 1.69 -11.80
CA MET A 42 -13.78 3.11 -11.50
C MET A 42 -12.46 3.36 -10.77
N HIS A 43 -11.65 4.27 -11.31
CA HIS A 43 -10.32 4.54 -10.80
C HIS A 43 -9.91 5.99 -10.99
N TYR A 44 -8.99 6.44 -10.15
CA TYR A 44 -8.31 7.73 -10.24
C TYR A 44 -6.81 7.49 -10.30
N PRO A 45 -6.05 8.28 -11.09
CA PRO A 45 -4.61 8.26 -11.00
C PRO A 45 -4.16 8.59 -9.57
N PHE A 46 -3.23 7.81 -9.03
CA PHE A 46 -2.60 8.08 -7.74
C PHE A 46 -1.17 8.56 -7.91
N VAL A 47 -0.42 7.88 -8.78
CA VAL A 47 0.95 8.26 -9.17
C VAL A 47 1.06 8.18 -10.68
N GLN A 48 1.55 9.26 -11.29
CA GLN A 48 1.83 9.34 -12.73
C GLN A 48 3.26 9.82 -12.98
N LEU A 49 3.97 9.13 -13.88
CA LEU A 49 5.30 9.52 -14.34
C LEU A 49 5.19 10.01 -15.79
N GLY A 50 5.10 11.33 -15.97
CA GLY A 50 4.72 11.90 -17.26
C GLY A 50 3.29 11.50 -17.63
N GLU A 51 3.11 10.83 -18.78
CA GLU A 51 1.80 10.32 -19.22
C GLU A 51 1.51 8.89 -18.72
N ALA A 52 2.51 8.21 -18.13
CA ALA A 52 2.36 6.84 -17.65
C ALA A 52 1.69 6.81 -16.26
N LEU A 53 0.60 6.04 -16.15
CA LEU A 53 0.00 5.70 -14.87
C LEU A 53 0.85 4.61 -14.20
N GLU A 54 1.32 4.86 -12.99
CA GLU A 54 2.10 3.89 -12.19
C GLU A 54 1.21 3.23 -11.13
N LEU A 55 0.41 4.04 -10.43
CA LEU A 55 -0.52 3.57 -9.42
C LEU A 55 -1.89 4.21 -9.61
N ALA A 56 -2.92 3.42 -9.39
CA ALA A 56 -4.31 3.85 -9.41
C ALA A 56 -4.96 3.63 -8.05
N ILE A 57 -5.81 4.56 -7.62
CA ILE A 57 -6.80 4.28 -6.58
C ILE A 57 -8.05 3.75 -7.27
N VAL A 58 -8.42 2.51 -6.97
CA VAL A 58 -9.69 1.89 -7.36
C VAL A 58 -10.59 1.84 -6.14
N PHE A 59 -11.88 1.63 -6.35
CA PHE A 59 -12.85 1.64 -5.25
C PHE A 59 -13.60 0.32 -5.18
N ALA A 60 -13.73 -0.22 -3.99
CA ALA A 60 -14.42 -1.47 -3.73
C ALA A 60 -15.47 -1.28 -2.65
N GLN A 61 -16.60 -1.97 -2.82
CA GLN A 61 -17.56 -2.18 -1.75
C GLN A 61 -17.15 -3.41 -0.96
N ASP A 62 -16.93 -3.21 0.34
CA ASP A 62 -16.46 -4.23 1.26
C ASP A 62 -17.60 -4.74 2.14
N ALA A 63 -18.11 -5.94 1.82
CA ALA A 63 -19.13 -6.62 2.61
C ALA A 63 -18.53 -7.53 3.71
N GLY A 64 -17.24 -7.38 4.01
CA GLY A 64 -16.49 -8.14 5.02
C GLY A 64 -15.94 -9.46 4.48
N ASP A 65 -16.79 -10.33 3.93
CA ASP A 65 -16.35 -11.61 3.35
C ASP A 65 -16.01 -11.51 1.86
N LYS A 66 -16.40 -10.41 1.21
CA LYS A 66 -16.31 -10.19 -0.24
C LYS A 66 -16.11 -8.72 -0.56
N PHE A 67 -15.39 -8.52 -1.67
CA PHE A 67 -15.21 -7.22 -2.29
C PHE A 67 -15.78 -7.25 -3.70
N GLU A 68 -16.53 -6.21 -4.07
CA GLU A 68 -16.87 -5.93 -5.46
C GLU A 68 -16.35 -4.54 -5.85
N TYR A 69 -15.54 -4.48 -6.91
CA TYR A 69 -15.07 -3.19 -7.42
C TYR A 69 -16.23 -2.41 -8.04
N LEU A 70 -16.22 -1.11 -7.80
CA LEU A 70 -17.06 -0.16 -8.49
C LEU A 70 -16.62 -0.06 -9.95
N THR A 71 -17.60 -0.02 -10.85
CA THR A 71 -17.42 0.19 -12.28
C THR A 71 -17.96 1.56 -12.66
N LYS A 72 -17.68 2.02 -13.88
CA LYS A 72 -18.26 3.27 -14.40
C LYS A 72 -19.78 3.21 -14.48
N ASP A 73 -20.35 2.05 -14.78
CA ASP A 73 -21.81 1.86 -14.86
C ASP A 73 -22.46 1.91 -13.47
N ASP A 74 -21.78 1.44 -12.42
CA ASP A 74 -22.28 1.56 -11.05
C ASP A 74 -22.46 3.03 -10.64
N MET A 75 -21.65 3.95 -11.19
CA MET A 75 -21.73 5.39 -10.90
C MET A 75 -22.97 6.07 -11.51
N LEU A 76 -23.69 5.39 -12.41
CA LEU A 76 -24.98 5.86 -12.92
C LEU A 76 -26.11 5.70 -11.88
N ASN A 77 -25.90 4.88 -10.84
CA ASN A 77 -26.82 4.76 -9.73
C ASN A 77 -26.53 5.85 -8.68
N GLU A 78 -27.52 6.70 -8.41
CA GLU A 78 -27.35 7.84 -7.50
C GLU A 78 -26.98 7.45 -6.07
N GLU A 79 -27.51 6.34 -5.55
CA GLU A 79 -27.22 5.90 -4.19
C GLU A 79 -25.81 5.31 -4.06
N ILE A 80 -25.37 4.56 -5.08
CA ILE A 80 -23.96 4.10 -5.13
C ILE A 80 -23.01 5.30 -5.26
N ASN A 81 -23.34 6.28 -6.10
CA ASN A 81 -22.52 7.47 -6.29
C ASN A 81 -22.43 8.34 -5.00
N LYS A 82 -23.54 8.51 -4.27
CA LYS A 82 -23.51 9.16 -2.94
C LYS A 82 -22.60 8.43 -1.96
N ASN A 83 -22.72 7.11 -1.90
CA ASN A 83 -21.90 6.29 -1.01
C ASN A 83 -20.41 6.32 -1.41
N PHE A 84 -20.11 6.34 -2.70
CA PHE A 84 -18.75 6.54 -3.22
C PHE A 84 -18.10 7.81 -2.66
N HIS A 85 -18.82 8.94 -2.60
CA HIS A 85 -18.28 10.18 -2.05
C HIS A 85 -17.95 10.14 -0.54
N ASN A 86 -18.37 9.10 0.19
CA ASN A 86 -18.01 8.91 1.60
C ASN A 86 -16.71 8.11 1.79
N TRP A 87 -16.03 7.69 0.72
CA TRP A 87 -14.84 6.82 0.81
C TRP A 87 -13.74 7.35 1.74
N GLN A 88 -13.54 8.67 1.76
CA GLN A 88 -12.50 9.33 2.55
C GLN A 88 -12.85 9.27 4.05
N GLU A 89 -14.12 9.47 4.37
CA GLU A 89 -14.62 9.32 5.73
C GLU A 89 -14.55 7.86 6.19
N ASN A 90 -14.91 6.92 5.30
CA ASN A 90 -14.84 5.50 5.57
C ASN A 90 -13.40 5.06 5.90
N ILE A 91 -12.41 5.44 5.09
CA ILE A 91 -11.01 5.06 5.36
C ILE A 91 -10.42 5.76 6.60
N ASN A 92 -10.90 6.97 6.93
CA ASN A 92 -10.54 7.65 8.18
C ASN A 92 -11.06 6.93 9.43
N HIS A 93 -12.21 6.27 9.33
CA HIS A 93 -12.83 5.51 10.42
C HIS A 93 -12.50 4.01 10.37
N TYR A 94 -11.73 3.56 9.38
CA TYR A 94 -11.37 2.16 9.26
C TYR A 94 -10.48 1.75 10.45
N PRO A 95 -10.80 0.67 11.17
CA PRO A 95 -10.06 0.27 12.35
C PRO A 95 -8.60 -0.03 12.01
N PHE A 96 -7.70 0.40 12.88
CA PHE A 96 -6.29 0.13 12.76
C PHE A 96 -5.67 -0.17 14.12
N GLU A 97 -4.68 -1.05 14.10
CA GLU A 97 -3.75 -1.27 15.19
C GLU A 97 -2.37 -0.87 14.70
N ILE A 98 -1.64 -0.15 15.54
CA ILE A 98 -0.25 0.23 15.31
C ILE A 98 0.61 -0.70 16.16
N GLU A 99 1.40 -1.53 15.49
CA GLU A 99 2.43 -2.33 16.10
C GLU A 99 3.75 -1.55 16.03
N ILE A 100 4.39 -1.35 17.18
CA ILE A 100 5.68 -0.66 17.26
C ILE A 100 6.78 -1.72 17.31
N ALA A 101 7.75 -1.61 16.43
CA ALA A 101 8.84 -2.58 16.30
C ALA A 101 9.89 -2.40 17.40
N GLU A 102 9.78 -3.17 18.49
CA GLU A 102 10.72 -3.09 19.63
C GLU A 102 12.16 -3.45 19.21
N ASP A 103 12.32 -4.41 18.31
CA ASP A 103 13.60 -4.84 17.72
C ASP A 103 14.25 -3.75 16.86
N LEU A 104 13.44 -2.84 16.31
CA LEU A 104 13.87 -1.62 15.61
C LEU A 104 13.83 -0.39 16.52
N ARG A 105 14.00 -0.59 17.84
CA ARG A 105 14.10 0.45 18.86
C ARG A 105 12.91 1.42 18.88
N ASN A 106 11.72 0.92 18.55
CA ASN A 106 10.47 1.69 18.48
C ASN A 106 10.45 2.81 17.42
N ARG A 107 11.32 2.72 16.39
CA ARG A 107 11.43 3.75 15.34
C ARG A 107 10.69 3.41 14.06
N VAL A 108 10.18 2.19 13.96
CA VAL A 108 9.35 1.73 12.84
C VAL A 108 8.03 1.23 13.40
N ILE A 109 6.95 1.57 12.72
CA ILE A 109 5.63 1.02 12.99
C ILE A 109 5.13 0.18 11.83
N PHE A 110 4.37 -0.85 12.18
CA PHE A 110 3.66 -1.72 11.26
C PHE A 110 2.16 -1.57 11.50
N ALA A 111 1.38 -1.60 10.41
CA ALA A 111 -0.08 -1.74 10.52
C ALA A 111 -0.59 -2.71 9.46
N SER A 112 0.06 -3.88 9.40
CA SER A 112 -0.09 -4.89 8.34
C SER A 112 -1.06 -6.02 8.73
N GLY A 113 -1.41 -6.86 7.76
CA GLY A 113 -2.14 -8.12 7.98
C GLY A 113 -3.66 -8.04 7.75
N GLN A 114 -4.26 -6.86 7.92
CA GLN A 114 -5.68 -6.64 7.68
C GLN A 114 -5.95 -6.15 6.26
N ASP A 115 -7.19 -6.31 5.78
CA ASP A 115 -7.65 -5.61 4.59
C ASP A 115 -7.49 -4.09 4.75
N HIS A 116 -7.30 -3.40 3.63
CA HIS A 116 -7.04 -1.95 3.56
C HIS A 116 -5.79 -1.44 4.31
N SER A 117 -4.89 -2.32 4.78
CA SER A 117 -3.70 -1.86 5.51
C SER A 117 -2.80 -0.91 4.71
N ALA A 118 -2.58 -1.19 3.41
CA ALA A 118 -1.78 -0.30 2.56
C ALA A 118 -2.51 1.04 2.34
N GLU A 119 -3.82 1.01 2.27
CA GLU A 119 -4.69 2.14 2.02
C GLU A 119 -4.89 3.07 3.21
N LYS A 120 -4.46 2.67 4.42
CA LYS A 120 -4.35 3.57 5.56
C LYS A 120 -3.46 4.78 5.27
N ILE A 121 -2.58 4.68 4.27
CA ILE A 121 -1.83 5.82 3.75
C ILE A 121 -2.75 6.98 3.28
N LEU A 122 -4.00 6.68 2.89
CA LEU A 122 -4.99 7.67 2.47
C LEU A 122 -5.83 8.21 3.64
N SER A 123 -5.60 7.74 4.87
CA SER A 123 -6.35 8.13 6.07
C SER A 123 -5.59 9.19 6.87
N ALA A 124 -6.12 10.41 6.91
CA ALA A 124 -5.54 11.50 7.71
C ALA A 124 -5.55 11.16 9.21
N ALA A 125 -6.58 10.46 9.69
CA ALA A 125 -6.66 10.02 11.08
C ALA A 125 -5.51 9.06 11.43
N PHE A 126 -5.21 8.11 10.52
CA PHE A 126 -4.10 7.18 10.70
C PHE A 126 -2.74 7.87 10.61
N LEU A 127 -2.53 8.74 9.61
CA LEU A 127 -1.29 9.49 9.45
C LEU A 127 -0.97 10.38 10.66
N ALA A 128 -1.99 11.05 11.21
CA ALA A 128 -1.84 11.85 12.42
C ALA A 128 -1.41 11.02 13.64
N GLU A 129 -2.01 9.83 13.82
CA GLU A 129 -1.60 8.94 14.92
C GLU A 129 -0.19 8.37 14.68
N ALA A 130 0.17 8.03 13.44
CA ALA A 130 1.52 7.59 13.09
C ALA A 130 2.59 8.65 13.40
N CYS A 131 2.34 9.92 13.01
CA CYS A 131 3.20 11.06 13.36
C CYS A 131 3.36 11.21 14.88
N LYS A 132 2.26 11.06 15.63
CA LYS A 132 2.26 11.15 17.09
C LYS A 132 3.05 10.02 17.75
N VAL A 133 2.85 8.77 17.31
CA VAL A 133 3.54 7.59 17.85
C VAL A 133 5.05 7.67 17.59
N LEU A 134 5.45 8.07 16.38
CA LEU A 134 6.86 8.22 16.00
C LEU A 134 7.47 9.57 16.44
N ASN A 135 6.68 10.44 17.07
CA ASN A 135 7.08 11.80 17.48
C ASN A 135 7.79 12.56 16.34
N THR A 136 7.14 12.64 15.18
CA THR A 136 7.67 13.27 13.97
C THR A 136 6.58 14.08 13.25
N ASP A 137 7.00 15.06 12.46
CA ASP A 137 6.11 15.84 11.58
C ASP A 137 6.04 15.28 10.15
N LYS A 138 6.96 14.37 9.80
CA LYS A 138 7.12 13.86 8.44
C LYS A 138 7.46 12.38 8.45
N LEU A 139 6.72 11.62 7.63
CA LEU A 139 6.78 10.17 7.57
C LEU A 139 7.41 9.70 6.25
N ILE A 140 8.09 8.55 6.30
CA ILE A 140 8.38 7.71 5.13
C ILE A 140 7.51 6.46 5.26
N ILE A 141 6.73 6.17 4.23
CA ILE A 141 5.73 5.11 4.22
C ILE A 141 6.04 4.13 3.09
N SER A 142 5.95 2.85 3.42
CA SER A 142 6.23 1.73 2.54
C SER A 142 4.98 0.86 2.43
N ILE A 143 4.47 0.69 1.20
CA ILE A 143 3.31 -0.17 0.87
C ILE A 143 3.64 -1.14 -0.28
N PRO A 144 4.63 -2.03 -0.09
CA PRO A 144 5.17 -2.84 -1.18
C PRO A 144 4.13 -3.82 -1.75
N ARG A 145 3.18 -4.24 -0.92
CA ARG A 145 2.14 -5.23 -1.24
C ARG A 145 0.82 -4.89 -0.55
N ARG A 146 -0.27 -5.49 -1.03
CA ARG A 146 -1.55 -5.48 -0.33
C ARG A 146 -1.39 -5.99 1.09
N ARG A 147 -2.14 -5.37 2.00
CA ARG A 147 -2.10 -5.66 3.44
C ARG A 147 -0.74 -5.41 4.11
N CYS A 148 0.23 -4.80 3.42
CA CYS A 148 1.54 -4.46 3.98
C CYS A 148 1.66 -2.94 4.09
N LEU A 149 1.95 -2.46 5.29
CA LEU A 149 2.25 -1.06 5.56
C LEU A 149 3.31 -0.97 6.67
N MET A 150 4.40 -0.29 6.36
CA MET A 150 5.50 0.05 7.27
C MET A 150 5.74 1.55 7.22
N ILE A 151 5.97 2.16 8.38
CA ILE A 151 6.20 3.60 8.48
C ILE A 151 7.37 3.87 9.41
N THR A 152 8.19 4.84 9.03
CA THR A 152 9.26 5.39 9.86
C THR A 152 9.28 6.92 9.77
N SER A 153 10.04 7.57 10.63
CA SER A 153 10.25 9.01 10.54
C SER A 153 11.10 9.37 9.31
N TYR A 154 10.81 10.51 8.68
CA TYR A 154 11.65 11.04 7.60
C TYR A 154 13.03 11.48 8.10
N HIS A 155 13.13 11.85 9.38
CA HIS A 155 14.34 12.39 10.02
C HIS A 155 15.23 11.31 10.64
N GLU A 156 15.03 10.07 10.23
CA GLU A 156 15.80 8.94 10.70
C GLU A 156 17.27 9.00 10.25
N ASP A 157 18.14 8.38 11.04
CA ASP A 157 19.55 8.25 10.69
C ASP A 157 19.77 7.20 9.58
N PHE A 158 20.95 7.24 8.98
CA PHE A 158 21.32 6.37 7.87
C PHE A 158 21.05 4.89 8.15
N LEU A 159 21.45 4.38 9.32
CA LEU A 159 21.33 2.95 9.65
C LEU A 159 19.86 2.52 9.78
N MET A 160 19.03 3.38 10.37
CA MET A 160 17.61 3.10 10.52
C MET A 160 16.91 3.14 9.15
N LEU A 161 17.25 4.10 8.29
CA LEU A 161 16.71 4.18 6.93
C LEU A 161 17.19 3.03 6.05
N GLU A 162 18.47 2.68 6.10
CA GLU A 162 19.03 1.52 5.42
C GLU A 162 18.27 0.23 5.78
N THR A 163 18.02 0.03 7.07
CA THR A 163 17.23 -1.12 7.56
C THR A 163 15.78 -1.07 7.07
N PHE A 164 15.13 0.09 7.15
CA PHE A 164 13.75 0.29 6.69
C PHE A 164 13.60 -0.03 5.18
N PHE A 165 14.50 0.49 4.35
CA PHE A 165 14.46 0.22 2.91
C PHE A 165 14.80 -1.22 2.59
N HIS A 166 15.72 -1.85 3.34
CA HIS A 166 15.98 -3.27 3.20
C HIS A 166 14.72 -4.12 3.41
N LEU A 167 13.94 -3.83 4.46
CA LEU A 167 12.65 -4.48 4.73
C LEU A 167 11.63 -4.24 3.60
N HIS A 168 11.54 -3.01 3.09
CA HIS A 168 10.71 -2.69 1.93
C HIS A 168 11.07 -3.56 0.72
N PHE A 169 12.36 -3.66 0.37
CA PHE A 169 12.80 -4.42 -0.80
C PHE A 169 12.58 -5.92 -0.65
N ILE A 170 12.78 -6.49 0.54
CA ILE A 170 12.43 -7.88 0.84
C ILE A 170 10.94 -8.09 0.58
N ALA A 171 10.10 -7.28 1.21
CA ALA A 171 8.64 -7.40 1.08
C ALA A 171 8.16 -7.19 -0.36
N TYR A 172 8.78 -6.30 -1.13
CA TYR A 172 8.44 -6.09 -2.54
C TYR A 172 8.86 -7.28 -3.43
N ARG A 173 10.10 -7.76 -3.29
CA ARG A 173 10.72 -8.70 -4.24
C ARG A 173 10.42 -10.16 -3.96
N GLU A 174 10.23 -10.56 -2.71
CA GLU A 174 10.06 -11.98 -2.37
C GLU A 174 8.65 -12.47 -2.75
N GLU A 175 8.57 -13.39 -3.71
CA GLU A 175 7.28 -13.96 -4.13
C GLU A 175 6.56 -14.67 -2.98
N GLU A 176 7.31 -15.31 -2.08
CA GLU A 176 6.80 -16.04 -0.91
C GLU A 176 6.26 -15.13 0.19
N TYR A 177 6.51 -13.82 0.13
CA TYR A 177 5.97 -12.85 1.09
C TYR A 177 4.41 -12.83 1.07
N GLY A 178 3.81 -13.32 -0.01
CA GLY A 178 2.37 -13.38 -0.19
C GLY A 178 1.78 -12.02 -0.58
N ASN A 179 0.46 -11.98 -0.77
CA ASN A 179 -0.31 -10.82 -1.24
C ASN A 179 0.11 -10.26 -2.60
N GLU A 180 -0.79 -9.49 -3.21
CA GLU A 180 -0.57 -8.82 -4.49
C GLU A 180 0.44 -7.68 -4.34
N VAL A 181 1.42 -7.60 -5.26
CA VAL A 181 2.40 -6.51 -5.31
C VAL A 181 1.73 -5.19 -5.67
N ILE A 182 2.14 -4.09 -5.02
CA ILE A 182 1.66 -2.75 -5.32
C ILE A 182 2.76 -1.91 -5.97
N THR A 183 3.88 -1.67 -5.29
CA THR A 183 4.90 -0.74 -5.79
C THR A 183 6.26 -0.90 -5.11
N GLU A 184 7.33 -0.56 -5.82
CA GLU A 184 8.68 -0.37 -5.25
C GLU A 184 8.92 1.06 -4.73
N MET A 185 7.95 1.95 -4.90
CA MET A 185 8.06 3.32 -4.43
C MET A 185 7.79 3.38 -2.93
N VAL A 186 8.40 4.37 -2.29
CA VAL A 186 8.00 4.82 -0.97
C VAL A 186 7.25 6.14 -1.09
N PHE A 187 6.53 6.49 -0.04
CA PHE A 187 5.71 7.67 0.01
C PHE A 187 6.18 8.55 1.15
N VAL A 188 6.02 9.85 0.97
CA VAL A 188 6.27 10.83 2.02
C VAL A 188 4.97 11.51 2.36
N ALA A 189 4.69 11.60 3.66
CA ALA A 189 3.47 12.17 4.19
C ALA A 189 3.76 13.10 5.37
N ASP A 190 2.84 14.01 5.62
CA ASP A 190 2.68 14.66 6.92
C ASP A 190 1.48 14.04 7.65
N LYS A 191 1.07 14.65 8.77
CA LYS A 191 -0.08 14.19 9.56
C LYS A 191 -1.42 14.26 8.82
N ASP A 192 -1.54 15.08 7.78
CA ASP A 192 -2.80 15.37 7.12
C ASP A 192 -2.95 14.55 5.83
N LYS A 193 -1.85 14.34 5.10
CA LYS A 193 -1.88 13.61 3.82
C LYS A 193 -0.51 13.15 3.34
N VAL A 194 -0.54 12.22 2.40
CA VAL A 194 0.60 11.94 1.52
C VAL A 194 0.88 13.16 0.63
N GLN A 195 2.15 13.48 0.46
CA GLN A 195 2.62 14.63 -0.30
C GLN A 195 3.15 14.20 -1.68
N TYR A 196 3.94 13.13 -1.73
CA TYR A 196 4.55 12.61 -2.95
C TYR A 196 4.97 11.15 -2.78
N ALA A 197 5.11 10.46 -3.91
CA ALA A 197 5.80 9.19 -4.01
C ALA A 197 7.26 9.42 -4.44
N ALA A 198 8.16 8.48 -4.18
CA ALA A 198 9.52 8.53 -4.66
C ALA A 198 9.99 7.11 -5.02
N PRO A 199 10.39 6.84 -6.27
CA PRO A 199 11.21 5.69 -6.58
C PRO A 199 12.57 5.90 -5.95
N LEU A 200 13.02 4.90 -5.20
CA LEU A 200 14.35 4.94 -4.57
C LEU A 200 15.44 4.92 -5.64
N GLY A 201 15.18 4.31 -6.80
CA GLY A 201 16.11 4.33 -7.93
C GLY A 201 17.44 3.63 -7.64
N PHE A 202 17.54 2.89 -6.54
CA PHE A 202 18.64 2.02 -6.19
C PHE A 202 18.13 0.62 -5.86
N ARG A 203 18.98 -0.40 -6.01
CA ARG A 203 18.68 -1.74 -5.51
C ARG A 203 19.59 -2.03 -4.33
N ILE A 204 18.98 -2.50 -3.24
CA ILE A 204 19.71 -3.09 -2.12
C ILE A 204 19.79 -4.59 -2.38
N ASN A 205 21.01 -5.12 -2.40
CA ASN A 205 21.26 -6.56 -2.33
C ASN A 205 21.97 -6.87 -1.02
N MET A 206 21.55 -7.94 -0.36
CA MET A 206 22.25 -8.46 0.81
C MET A 206 23.13 -9.63 0.36
N TYR A 207 24.40 -9.61 0.74
CA TYR A 207 25.26 -10.80 0.64
C TYR A 207 25.95 -11.06 1.95
N GLU A 208 26.35 -12.31 2.16
CA GLU A 208 27.16 -12.72 3.29
C GLU A 208 28.63 -12.73 2.85
N LYS A 209 29.48 -12.03 3.60
CA LYS A 209 30.94 -12.06 3.42
C LYS A 209 31.58 -12.14 4.80
N ASP A 210 32.41 -13.16 5.00
CA ASP A 210 33.13 -13.42 6.25
C ASP A 210 32.19 -13.56 7.47
N GLY A 211 31.01 -14.16 7.28
CA GLY A 211 29.98 -14.32 8.32
C GLY A 211 29.23 -13.04 8.69
N GLN A 212 29.47 -11.94 7.96
CA GLN A 212 28.75 -10.67 8.12
C GLN A 212 27.82 -10.43 6.93
N ARG A 213 26.57 -10.08 7.23
CA ARG A 213 25.63 -9.58 6.23
C ARG A 213 26.05 -8.17 5.82
N LYS A 214 26.28 -7.96 4.53
CA LYS A 214 26.59 -6.66 3.94
C LYS A 214 25.52 -6.30 2.93
N LEU A 215 25.02 -5.08 3.04
CA LEU A 215 24.15 -4.48 2.04
C LEU A 215 25.02 -3.82 0.98
N VAL A 216 24.71 -4.05 -0.28
CA VAL A 216 25.34 -3.37 -1.41
C VAL A 216 24.30 -2.78 -2.32
N TYR A 217 24.64 -1.58 -2.75
CA TYR A 217 23.81 -0.71 -3.55
C TYR A 217 24.30 -0.77 -4.98
N SER A 218 23.41 -1.13 -5.90
CA SER A 218 23.75 -1.15 -7.33
C SER A 218 23.10 0.05 -8.02
N THR A 219 23.68 1.25 -7.85
CA THR A 219 23.38 2.46 -8.64
C THR A 219 24.46 3.54 -8.50
N MET A 220 24.33 4.58 -9.34
CA MET A 220 25.29 5.63 -9.66
C MET A 220 26.13 6.18 -8.48
N ASP A 221 27.40 6.48 -8.75
CA ASP A 221 28.39 6.95 -7.78
C ASP A 221 28.02 8.28 -7.08
N ASP A 222 27.00 8.99 -7.56
CA ASP A 222 26.52 10.29 -7.03
C ASP A 222 25.56 10.17 -5.82
N LEU A 223 25.35 8.97 -5.30
CA LEU A 223 24.44 8.71 -4.17
C LEU A 223 25.09 8.80 -2.78
N PHE A 224 26.43 8.75 -2.73
CA PHE A 224 27.19 8.70 -1.48
C PHE A 224 27.60 10.10 -1.03
N ASP A 225 27.49 10.35 0.27
CA ASP A 225 27.95 11.56 0.92
C ASP A 225 29.46 11.51 1.19
N GLN A 226 29.98 12.56 1.84
CA GLN A 226 31.39 12.66 2.22
C GLN A 226 31.88 11.58 3.21
N ASN A 227 30.96 10.81 3.81
CA ASN A 227 31.23 9.70 4.71
C ASN A 227 31.04 8.34 4.04
N ASP A 228 30.88 8.29 2.71
CA ASP A 228 30.57 7.07 1.95
C ASP A 228 29.22 6.45 2.35
N GLN A 229 28.26 7.28 2.79
CA GLN A 229 26.91 6.87 3.17
C GLN A 229 25.87 7.38 2.18
N ILE A 230 24.81 6.61 1.95
CA ILE A 230 23.72 7.05 1.10
C ILE A 230 22.86 8.08 1.81
N ASN A 231 22.63 9.22 1.18
CA ASN A 231 21.68 10.21 1.65
C ASN A 231 20.28 9.91 1.08
N PHE A 232 19.53 9.01 1.75
CA PHE A 232 18.22 8.57 1.29
C PHE A 232 17.22 9.71 1.14
N GLN A 233 17.25 10.69 2.04
CA GLN A 233 16.39 11.87 1.95
C GLN A 233 16.67 12.66 0.68
N SER A 234 17.93 12.90 0.33
CA SER A 234 18.29 13.60 -0.92
C SER A 234 17.83 12.84 -2.15
N ILE A 235 17.89 11.51 -2.13
CA ILE A 235 17.36 10.66 -3.21
C ILE A 235 15.84 10.82 -3.33
N ILE A 236 15.12 10.71 -2.20
CA ILE A 236 13.67 10.88 -2.12
C ILE A 236 13.26 12.25 -2.67
N GLU A 237 13.95 13.33 -2.28
CA GLU A 237 13.67 14.67 -2.78
C GLU A 237 13.98 14.86 -4.27
N LYS A 238 15.08 14.28 -4.75
CA LYS A 238 15.48 14.31 -6.18
C LYS A 238 14.46 13.59 -7.05
N ASN A 239 13.90 12.48 -6.57
CA ASN A 239 13.02 11.60 -7.33
C ASN A 239 11.53 11.82 -7.07
N LYS A 240 11.14 12.88 -6.35
CA LYS A 240 9.74 13.10 -5.97
C LYS A 240 8.78 13.11 -7.18
N ILE A 241 7.70 12.36 -7.03
CA ILE A 241 6.58 12.29 -7.97
C ILE A 241 5.34 12.78 -7.22
N PRO A 242 4.71 13.90 -7.65
CA PRO A 242 3.48 14.36 -7.03
C PRO A 242 2.40 13.28 -7.09
N ILE A 243 1.67 13.11 -5.99
CA ILE A 243 0.49 12.25 -5.99
C ILE A 243 -0.75 13.01 -6.48
N GLN A 244 -1.75 12.25 -6.89
CA GLN A 244 -3.09 12.74 -7.20
C GLN A 244 -4.09 12.05 -6.28
N LEU A 245 -5.01 12.81 -5.71
CA LEU A 245 -6.09 12.28 -4.88
C LEU A 245 -7.43 12.61 -5.54
N PRO A 246 -8.45 11.73 -5.41
CA PRO A 246 -9.81 12.07 -5.78
C PRO A 246 -10.25 13.31 -4.98
N GLY A 247 -10.79 14.31 -5.69
CA GLY A 247 -11.35 15.52 -5.09
C GLY A 247 -12.75 15.33 -4.51
#